data_AF-A0A242MYW2-F1
#
_entry.id   AF-A0A242MYW2-F1
#
_cell.length_a   1.000
_cell.length_b   1.000
_cell.length_c   1.000
_cell.angle_alpha   90.00
_cell.angle_beta   90.00
_cell.angle_gamma   90.00
#
_symmetry.space_group_name_H-M   'P 1'
#
loop_
_entity.id
_entity.type
_entity.pdbx_description
1 polymer ?
#
loop_
_entity_poly.entity_id
_entity_poly.type
_entity_poly.pdbx_seq_one_letter_code
_entity_poly.pdbx_strand_id
1 'polypeptide(L)'
;MEGLKRYAKPSSTKNVIQDRAGLVAGERTDSVTYVIDRSGSFKLPPVTIEWWNIATQKRESIALPAVSFTALAAKERPLFDIPADALSKGGAHRILVIDRWQAILVASLLILVLALIWVYPRLATRFRRLSQALLDARKGHANGAGPAWRALRLAARKGSLKSAIPLLYRWMDRSPELKHPARVDELNSPGEPQLDVLISAVHGHYSDQLETRFDWRKSEKALNRAIKQKRKLRNSKSPLPPLNKY
;
A
#
# COMPACT_ATOMS: atom_id res chain seq x y z
N MET A 1 -6.33 56.92 39.89
CA MET A 1 -7.78 56.81 40.10
C MET A 1 -8.25 55.62 39.31
N GLU A 2 -9.23 54.87 39.79
CA GLU A 2 -9.76 53.73 39.05
C GLU A 2 -10.28 54.20 37.68
N GLY A 3 -9.82 53.60 36.57
CA GLY A 3 -10.21 53.98 35.21
C GLY A 3 -9.45 55.16 34.57
N LEU A 4 -8.56 55.86 35.29
CA LEU A 4 -7.69 56.92 34.74
C LEU A 4 -6.21 56.59 35.02
N LYS A 5 -5.48 56.22 33.97
CA LYS A 5 -4.04 55.93 34.01
C LYS A 5 -3.25 57.17 33.61
N ARG A 6 -2.19 57.47 34.37
CA ARG A 6 -1.30 58.62 34.13
C ARG A 6 0.06 58.11 33.67
N TYR A 7 0.54 58.62 32.54
CA TYR A 7 1.85 58.32 31.99
C TYR A 7 2.65 59.63 31.85
N ALA A 8 3.65 59.82 32.71
CA ALA A 8 4.58 60.94 32.59
C ALA A 8 5.59 60.62 31.50
N LYS A 9 5.79 61.55 30.57
CA LYS A 9 6.90 61.50 29.61
C LYS A 9 8.14 62.12 30.25
N PRO A 10 9.35 61.69 29.86
CA PRO A 10 10.58 62.34 30.29
C PRO A 10 10.55 63.82 29.88
N SER A 11 11.02 64.69 30.77
CA SER A 11 11.09 66.13 30.56
C SER A 11 12.04 66.45 29.40
N SER A 12 11.64 67.37 28.52
CA SER A 12 12.51 67.87 27.45
C SER A 12 13.03 69.26 27.80
N THR A 13 14.35 69.44 27.81
CA THR A 13 14.99 70.74 28.04
C THR A 13 15.59 71.26 26.74
N LYS A 14 15.32 72.52 26.39
CA LYS A 14 15.87 73.23 25.25
C LYS A 14 16.54 74.51 25.71
N ASN A 15 17.69 74.82 25.12
CA ASN A 15 18.38 76.07 25.36
C ASN A 15 17.95 77.09 24.30
N VAL A 16 17.46 78.24 24.75
CA VAL A 16 17.15 79.39 23.91
C VAL A 16 18.41 80.25 23.82
N ILE A 17 19.01 80.27 22.64
CA ILE A 17 20.25 80.99 22.34
C ILE A 17 19.89 82.13 21.41
N GLN A 18 20.37 83.35 21.68
CA GLN A 18 20.22 84.49 20.79
C GLN A 18 21.56 84.75 20.09
N ASP A 19 21.54 84.85 18.76
CA ASP A 19 22.74 85.00 17.94
C ASP A 19 23.52 86.25 18.37
N ARG A 20 24.70 85.99 18.98
CA ARG A 20 25.70 86.91 19.57
C ARG A 20 25.68 87.13 21.09
N ALA A 21 24.64 86.75 21.82
CA ALA A 21 24.56 86.95 23.29
C ALA A 21 24.82 85.69 24.13
N GLY A 22 24.92 84.51 23.52
CA GLY A 22 25.08 83.23 24.22
C GLY A 22 23.74 82.66 24.72
N LEU A 23 23.79 81.79 25.74
CA LEU A 23 22.58 81.18 26.34
C LEU A 23 21.73 82.26 27.03
N VAL A 24 20.52 82.49 26.54
CA VAL A 24 19.60 83.51 27.08
C VAL A 24 18.60 82.91 28.07
N ALA A 25 18.09 81.71 27.79
CA ALA A 25 17.17 81.02 28.69
C ALA A 25 17.20 79.50 28.46
N GLY A 26 16.76 78.74 29.45
CA GLY A 26 16.45 77.31 29.32
C GLY A 26 14.95 77.10 29.42
N GLU A 27 14.38 76.38 28.45
CA GLU A 27 12.98 75.96 28.44
C GLU A 27 12.91 74.49 28.85
N ARG A 28 12.06 74.14 29.82
CA ARG A 28 11.77 72.76 30.17
C ARG A 28 10.29 72.46 29.97
N THR A 29 9.98 71.48 29.14
CA THR A 29 8.63 70.99 28.89
C THR A 29 8.40 69.65 29.57
N ASP A 30 7.44 69.62 30.50
CA ASP A 30 6.96 68.40 31.14
C ASP A 30 5.63 67.99 30.51
N SER A 31 5.55 66.76 29.97
CA SER A 31 4.35 66.24 29.29
C SER A 31 3.79 65.03 30.03
N VAL A 32 2.48 64.98 30.22
CA VAL A 32 1.78 63.88 30.87
C VAL A 32 0.60 63.45 30.00
N THR A 33 0.49 62.16 29.73
CA THR A 33 -0.63 61.56 28.98
C THR A 33 -1.56 60.84 29.95
N TYR A 34 -2.86 61.12 29.84
CA TYR A 34 -3.90 60.45 30.60
C TYR A 34 -4.67 59.51 29.68
N VAL A 35 -4.75 58.22 30.04
CA VAL A 35 -5.51 57.20 29.31
C VAL A 35 -6.71 56.80 30.15
N ILE A 36 -7.87 56.80 29.51
CA ILE A 36 -9.15 56.55 30.16
C ILE A 36 -9.66 55.21 29.68
N ASP A 37 -9.79 54.24 30.59
CA ASP A 37 -10.20 52.87 30.24
C ASP A 37 -11.72 52.65 30.37
N ARG A 38 -12.42 53.53 31.10
CA ARG A 38 -13.85 53.40 31.38
C ARG A 38 -14.57 54.73 31.22
N SER A 39 -15.82 54.69 30.77
CA SER A 39 -16.68 55.87 30.76
C SER A 39 -16.93 56.36 32.18
N GLY A 40 -16.91 57.67 32.39
CA GLY A 40 -17.10 58.26 33.70
C GLY A 40 -16.71 59.73 33.75
N SER A 41 -16.94 60.36 34.91
CA SER A 41 -16.47 61.71 35.19
C SER A 41 -15.12 61.65 35.89
N PHE A 42 -14.13 62.39 35.38
CA PHE A 42 -12.78 62.43 35.91
C PHE A 42 -12.36 63.86 36.24
N LYS A 43 -11.52 64.01 37.26
CA LYS A 43 -11.00 65.30 37.71
C LYS A 43 -9.48 65.25 37.79
N LEU A 44 -8.82 66.13 37.05
CA LEU A 44 -7.38 66.34 37.17
C LEU A 44 -7.10 67.17 38.43
N PRO A 45 -6.12 66.77 39.26
CA PRO A 45 -5.76 67.54 40.43
C PRO A 45 -5.17 68.90 40.01
N PRO A 46 -5.34 69.94 40.83
CA PRO A 46 -4.65 71.21 40.61
C PRO A 46 -3.15 71.00 40.72
N VAL A 47 -2.38 71.80 39.97
CA VAL A 47 -0.91 71.72 39.98
C VAL A 47 -0.36 73.06 40.41
N THR A 48 0.41 73.06 41.49
CA THR A 48 1.14 74.24 41.95
C THR A 48 2.57 74.16 41.47
N ILE A 49 3.03 75.19 40.76
CA ILE A 49 4.42 75.33 40.33
C ILE A 49 5.03 76.46 41.16
N GLU A 50 6.15 76.18 41.80
CA GLU A 50 6.93 77.17 42.55
C GLU A 50 8.24 77.46 41.81
N TRP A 51 8.62 78.72 41.71
CA TRP A 51 9.90 79.11 41.13
C TRP A 51 10.48 80.33 41.84
N TRP A 52 11.78 80.53 41.68
CA TRP A 52 12.45 81.76 42.10
C TRP A 52 12.34 82.79 40.98
N ASN A 53 11.62 83.89 41.22
CA ASN A 53 11.53 84.97 40.25
C ASN A 53 12.75 85.90 40.42
N ILE A 54 13.61 85.92 39.40
CA ILE A 54 14.82 86.74 39.39
C ILE A 54 14.55 88.24 39.28
N ALA A 55 13.40 88.65 38.72
CA ALA A 55 13.03 90.06 38.59
C ALA A 55 12.51 90.64 39.92
N THR A 56 11.77 89.85 40.69
CA THR A 56 11.21 90.28 41.99
C THR A 56 12.05 89.80 43.19
N GLN A 57 13.08 88.97 42.94
CA GLN A 57 13.97 88.35 43.93
C GLN A 57 13.24 87.63 45.07
N LYS A 58 12.11 86.99 44.74
CA LYS A 58 11.26 86.28 45.69
C LYS A 58 10.83 84.94 45.12
N ARG A 59 10.42 84.03 46.00
CA ARG A 59 9.76 82.78 45.62
C ARG A 59 8.31 83.11 45.23
N GLU A 60 7.95 82.79 44.01
CA GLU A 60 6.59 82.93 43.49
C GLU A 60 6.01 81.54 43.22
N SER A 61 4.68 81.45 43.30
CA SER A 61 3.94 80.23 42.99
C SER A 61 2.73 80.54 42.12
N ILE A 62 2.43 79.63 41.20
CA ILE A 62 1.24 79.67 40.36
C ILE A 62 0.49 78.35 40.52
N ALA A 63 -0.80 78.45 40.81
CA ALA A 63 -1.68 77.31 40.90
C ALA A 63 -2.50 77.20 39.61
N LEU A 64 -2.32 76.08 38.90
CA LEU A 64 -3.19 75.71 37.80
C LEU A 64 -4.44 75.02 38.37
N PRO A 65 -5.64 75.47 38.02
CA PRO A 65 -6.87 74.95 38.59
C PRO A 65 -7.14 73.50 38.18
N ALA A 66 -7.91 72.80 39.02
CA ALA A 66 -8.39 71.46 38.71
C ALA A 66 -9.32 71.48 37.49
N VAL A 67 -9.13 70.54 36.57
CA VAL A 67 -9.96 70.40 35.36
C VAL A 67 -10.82 69.16 35.48
N SER A 68 -12.15 69.32 35.39
CA SER A 68 -13.11 68.22 35.35
C SER A 68 -13.56 67.98 33.92
N PHE A 69 -13.62 66.71 33.51
CA PHE A 69 -14.10 66.33 32.18
C PHE A 69 -14.80 64.97 32.22
N THR A 70 -15.68 64.72 31.26
CA THR A 70 -16.46 63.48 31.18
C THR A 70 -16.03 62.67 29.97
N ALA A 71 -15.70 61.40 30.20
CA ALA A 71 -15.41 60.44 29.15
C ALA A 71 -16.66 59.61 28.87
N LEU A 72 -17.12 59.66 27.62
CA LEU A 72 -18.19 58.80 27.14
C LEU A 72 -17.60 57.49 26.62
N ALA A 73 -18.34 56.40 26.78
CA ALA A 73 -17.94 55.11 26.20
C ALA A 73 -17.93 55.27 24.68
N ALA A 74 -16.76 55.06 24.06
CA ALA A 74 -16.70 54.96 22.62
C ALA A 74 -17.44 53.68 22.22
N LYS A 75 -18.54 53.83 21.48
CA LYS A 75 -19.13 52.70 20.76
C LYS A 75 -18.21 52.47 19.56
N GLU A 76 -17.21 51.60 19.74
CA GLU A 76 -16.34 51.18 18.64
C GLU A 76 -17.25 50.66 17.52
N ARG A 77 -17.35 51.40 16.42
CA ARG A 77 -17.85 50.85 15.17
C ARG A 77 -16.68 50.08 14.58
N PRO A 78 -16.70 48.74 14.61
CA PRO A 78 -15.65 48.00 13.96
C PRO A 78 -15.67 48.36 12.47
N LEU A 79 -14.50 48.62 11.90
CA LEU A 79 -14.35 48.90 10.46
C LEU A 79 -14.85 47.73 9.59
N PHE A 80 -14.97 46.54 10.18
CA PHE A 80 -15.48 45.32 9.56
C PHE A 80 -16.45 44.63 10.53
N ASP A 81 -17.67 44.38 10.08
CA ASP A 81 -18.65 43.60 10.84
C ASP A 81 -18.32 42.11 10.67
N ILE A 82 -17.93 41.43 11.75
CA ILE A 82 -17.73 39.97 11.72
C ILE A 82 -19.07 39.35 12.06
N PRO A 83 -19.76 38.69 11.11
CA PRO A 83 -21.03 38.06 11.40
C PRO A 83 -20.84 37.05 12.53
N ALA A 84 -21.67 37.11 13.56
CA ALA A 84 -21.61 36.19 14.71
C ALA A 84 -21.65 34.71 14.27
N ASP A 85 -22.28 34.44 13.13
CA ASP A 85 -22.33 33.12 12.47
C ASP A 85 -20.97 32.63 11.93
N ALA A 86 -20.05 33.53 11.56
CA ALA A 86 -18.71 33.18 11.15
C ALA A 86 -17.79 32.92 12.36
N LEU A 87 -18.01 33.62 13.48
CA LEU A 87 -17.30 33.35 14.73
C LEU A 87 -17.73 32.02 15.36
N SER A 88 -19.03 31.70 15.34
CA SER A 88 -19.55 30.41 15.82
C SER A 88 -19.07 29.22 14.96
N LYS A 89 -18.86 29.42 13.67
CA LYS A 89 -18.35 28.39 12.74
C LYS A 89 -16.82 28.34 12.64
N GLY A 90 -16.13 29.46 12.87
CA GLY A 90 -14.69 29.61 12.66
C GLY A 90 -13.82 29.49 13.91
N GLY A 91 -14.38 29.65 15.12
CA GLY A 91 -13.64 29.64 16.39
C GLY A 91 -13.78 28.38 17.24
N ALA A 92 -14.71 27.48 16.91
CA ALA A 92 -14.80 26.20 17.58
C ALA A 92 -13.71 25.29 17.01
N HIS A 93 -12.59 25.16 17.72
CA HIS A 93 -11.75 23.98 17.65
C HIS A 93 -12.71 22.79 17.73
N ARG A 94 -13.05 22.20 16.58
CA ARG A 94 -14.01 21.12 16.50
C ARG A 94 -13.29 19.93 17.10
N ILE A 95 -13.35 19.83 18.43
CA ILE A 95 -12.98 18.65 19.16
C ILE A 95 -13.90 17.60 18.55
N LEU A 96 -13.35 16.82 17.61
CA LEU A 96 -13.93 15.57 17.21
C LEU A 96 -13.98 14.79 18.51
N VAL A 97 -15.12 14.83 19.19
CA VAL A 97 -15.43 13.93 20.28
C VAL A 97 -15.55 12.57 19.59
N ILE A 98 -14.38 11.98 19.33
CA ILE A 98 -14.27 10.61 18.85
C ILE A 98 -14.79 9.81 20.03
N ASP A 99 -16.03 9.37 19.89
CA ASP A 99 -16.64 8.50 20.87
C ASP A 99 -15.70 7.31 21.09
N ARG A 100 -15.47 6.92 22.34
CA ARG A 100 -14.43 5.94 22.70
C ARG A 100 -14.61 4.64 21.90
N TRP A 101 -15.86 4.32 21.56
CA TRP A 101 -16.23 3.19 20.72
C TRP A 101 -15.73 3.32 19.26
N GLN A 102 -15.80 4.51 18.67
CA GLN A 102 -15.30 4.77 17.31
C GLN A 102 -13.77 4.64 17.25
N ALA A 103 -13.05 5.12 18.27
CA ALA A 103 -11.60 4.93 18.36
C ALA A 103 -11.22 3.44 18.44
N ILE A 104 -11.96 2.66 19.23
CA ILE A 104 -11.73 1.21 19.37
C ILE A 104 -11.98 0.49 18.04
N LEU A 105 -13.05 0.84 17.31
CA LEU A 105 -13.35 0.25 16.01
C LEU A 105 -12.26 0.54 14.97
N VAL A 106 -11.79 1.79 14.89
CA VAL A 106 -10.71 2.15 13.95
C VAL A 106 -9.41 1.46 14.33
N ALA A 107 -9.07 1.39 15.62
CA ALA A 107 -7.90 0.68 16.09
C ALA A 107 -7.99 -0.83 15.81
N SER A 108 -9.15 -1.46 16.03
CA SER A 108 -9.33 -2.89 15.74
C SER A 108 -9.23 -3.18 14.25
N LEU A 109 -9.77 -2.29 13.40
CA LEU A 109 -9.67 -2.41 11.95
C LEU A 109 -8.21 -2.32 11.49
N LEU A 110 -7.44 -1.37 12.02
CA LEU A 110 -6.01 -1.23 11.72
C LEU A 110 -5.21 -2.47 12.14
N ILE A 111 -5.47 -3.01 13.33
CA ILE A 111 -4.83 -4.24 13.81
C ILE A 111 -5.19 -5.43 12.92
N LEU A 112 -6.45 -5.55 12.52
CA LEU A 112 -6.91 -6.62 11.64
C LEU A 112 -6.25 -6.55 10.25
N VAL A 113 -6.10 -5.36 9.69
CA VAL A 113 -5.37 -5.15 8.42
C VAL A 113 -3.89 -5.52 8.58
N LEU A 114 -3.23 -5.10 9.65
CA LEU A 114 -1.84 -5.49 9.92
C LEU A 114 -1.69 -7.01 10.07
N ALA A 115 -2.59 -7.65 10.81
CA ALA A 115 -2.60 -9.09 10.99
C ALA A 115 -2.78 -9.82 9.66
N LEU A 116 -3.68 -9.36 8.80
CA LEU A 116 -3.86 -9.92 7.45
C LEU A 116 -2.59 -9.77 6.60
N ILE A 117 -1.95 -8.60 6.59
CA ILE A 117 -0.70 -8.36 5.86
C ILE A 117 0.40 -9.31 6.35
N TRP A 118 0.47 -9.57 7.66
CA TRP A 118 1.49 -10.44 8.26
C TRP A 118 1.21 -11.94 8.03
N VAL A 119 -0.05 -12.36 8.06
CA VAL A 119 -0.47 -13.75 7.89
C VAL A 119 -0.48 -14.16 6.41
N TYR A 120 -0.80 -13.23 5.49
CA TYR A 120 -0.87 -13.48 4.06
C TYR A 120 0.37 -14.16 3.46
N PRO A 121 1.62 -13.69 3.67
CA PRO A 121 2.80 -14.35 3.12
C PRO A 121 3.01 -15.77 3.69
N ARG A 122 2.66 -16.00 4.95
CA ARG A 122 2.74 -17.34 5.56
C ARG A 122 1.71 -18.30 4.98
N LEU A 123 0.49 -17.83 4.74
CA LEU A 123 -0.56 -18.64 4.16
C LEU A 123 -0.31 -18.90 2.67
N ALA A 124 0.13 -17.89 1.92
CA ALA A 124 0.46 -17.99 0.51
C ALA A 124 1.62 -18.97 0.26
N THR A 125 2.65 -18.97 1.09
CA THR A 125 3.78 -19.93 0.95
C THR A 125 3.34 -21.36 1.23
N ARG A 126 2.47 -21.60 2.23
CA ARG A 126 1.90 -22.92 2.52
C ARG A 126 1.00 -23.41 1.39
N PHE A 127 0.13 -22.54 0.88
CA PHE A 127 -0.77 -22.85 -0.23
C PHE A 127 0.00 -23.11 -1.53
N ARG A 128 1.05 -22.32 -1.81
CA ARG A 128 1.94 -22.56 -2.95
C ARG A 128 2.58 -23.95 -2.88
N ARG A 129 3.11 -24.37 -1.73
CA ARG A 129 3.69 -25.72 -1.55
C ARG A 129 2.67 -26.84 -1.76
N LEU A 130 1.46 -26.69 -1.22
CA LEU A 130 0.37 -27.65 -1.43
C LEU A 130 -0.08 -27.69 -2.89
N SER A 131 -0.21 -26.54 -3.54
CA SER A 131 -0.60 -26.45 -4.95
C SER A 131 0.45 -27.07 -5.87
N GLN A 132 1.74 -26.88 -5.58
CA GLN A 132 2.84 -27.51 -6.31
C GLN A 132 2.82 -29.03 -6.09
N ALA A 133 2.64 -29.51 -4.85
CA ALA A 133 2.53 -30.95 -4.59
C ALA A 133 1.35 -31.60 -5.32
N LEU A 134 0.21 -30.93 -5.42
CA LEU A 134 -0.95 -31.41 -6.17
C LEU A 134 -0.72 -31.40 -7.69
N LEU A 135 -0.07 -30.35 -8.22
CA LEU A 135 0.29 -30.27 -9.63
C LEU A 135 1.37 -31.31 -10.00
N ASP A 136 2.33 -31.55 -9.13
CA ASP A 136 3.39 -32.54 -9.34
C ASP A 136 2.86 -33.97 -9.18
N ALA A 137 1.90 -34.21 -8.28
CA ALA A 137 1.15 -35.46 -8.24
C ALA A 137 0.37 -35.70 -9.55
N ARG A 138 -0.20 -34.65 -10.15
CA ARG A 138 -0.84 -34.73 -11.48
C ARG A 138 0.16 -35.01 -12.60
N LYS A 139 1.36 -34.41 -12.58
CA LYS A 139 2.45 -34.68 -13.54
C LYS A 139 2.98 -36.12 -13.40
N GLY A 140 3.12 -36.62 -12.17
CA GLY A 140 3.53 -38.00 -11.88
C GLY A 140 2.57 -39.01 -12.51
N HIS A 141 1.27 -38.78 -12.39
CA HIS A 141 0.25 -39.63 -13.05
C HIS A 141 0.23 -39.46 -14.57
N ALA A 142 0.48 -38.25 -15.10
CA ALA A 142 0.53 -37.96 -16.55
C ALA A 142 1.73 -38.62 -17.27
N ASN A 143 2.76 -39.01 -16.52
CA ASN A 143 3.93 -39.70 -17.04
C ASN A 143 3.77 -41.22 -17.16
N GLY A 144 2.66 -41.80 -16.68
CA GLY A 144 2.38 -43.22 -16.81
C GLY A 144 2.11 -43.68 -18.26
N ALA A 145 2.25 -44.99 -18.50
CA ALA A 145 1.91 -45.62 -19.77
C ALA A 145 0.41 -45.45 -20.15
N GLY A 146 -0.49 -45.36 -19.15
CA GLY A 146 -1.94 -45.26 -19.37
C GLY A 146 -2.39 -43.97 -20.10
N PRO A 147 -1.98 -42.77 -19.63
CA PRO A 147 -2.25 -41.52 -20.35
C PRO A 147 -1.61 -41.46 -21.74
N ALA A 148 -0.39 -41.98 -21.91
CA ALA A 148 0.27 -42.05 -23.22
C ALA A 148 -0.51 -42.94 -24.22
N TRP A 149 -1.05 -44.07 -23.73
CA TRP A 149 -1.95 -44.93 -24.52
C TRP A 149 -3.24 -44.23 -24.94
N ARG A 150 -3.84 -43.42 -24.06
CA ARG A 150 -5.03 -42.62 -24.40
C ARG A 150 -4.73 -41.58 -25.48
N ALA A 151 -3.59 -40.90 -25.37
CA ALA A 151 -3.17 -39.92 -26.37
C ALA A 151 -2.96 -40.57 -27.75
N LEU A 152 -2.31 -41.74 -27.79
CA LEU A 152 -2.14 -42.52 -29.02
C LEU A 152 -3.49 -42.88 -29.66
N ARG A 153 -4.45 -43.41 -28.89
CA ARG A 153 -5.79 -43.75 -29.38
C ARG A 153 -6.54 -42.56 -29.96
N LEU A 154 -6.39 -41.38 -29.36
CA LEU A 154 -7.03 -40.15 -29.85
C LEU A 154 -6.43 -39.69 -31.19
N ALA A 155 -5.10 -39.70 -31.32
CA ALA A 155 -4.45 -39.33 -32.57
C ALA A 155 -4.76 -40.32 -33.69
N ALA A 156 -4.81 -41.60 -33.35
CA ALA A 156 -5.04 -42.64 -34.33
C ALA A 156 -6.49 -42.75 -34.80
N ARG A 157 -7.46 -42.32 -33.98
CA ARG A 157 -8.86 -42.13 -34.42
C ARG A 157 -9.01 -41.03 -35.46
N LYS A 158 -8.09 -40.06 -35.50
CA LYS A 158 -8.07 -39.00 -36.52
C LYS A 158 -7.45 -39.45 -37.84
N GLY A 159 -6.94 -40.68 -37.93
CA GLY A 159 -6.53 -41.33 -39.18
C GLY A 159 -5.17 -40.92 -39.74
N SER A 160 -4.42 -40.03 -39.08
CA SER A 160 -3.09 -39.62 -39.55
C SER A 160 -1.99 -40.48 -38.91
N LEU A 161 -1.46 -41.46 -39.65
CA LEU A 161 -0.33 -42.29 -39.18
C LEU A 161 0.86 -41.41 -38.74
N LYS A 162 1.18 -40.35 -39.49
CA LYS A 162 2.24 -39.37 -39.16
C LYS A 162 2.13 -38.81 -37.73
N SER A 163 0.90 -38.57 -37.25
CA SER A 163 0.66 -38.06 -35.90
C SER A 163 0.67 -39.15 -34.81
N ALA A 164 0.42 -40.40 -35.21
CA ALA A 164 0.34 -41.54 -34.30
C ALA A 164 1.74 -42.09 -33.97
N ILE A 165 2.69 -42.07 -34.91
CA ILE A 165 4.06 -42.57 -34.74
C ILE A 165 4.80 -41.94 -33.53
N PRO A 166 4.92 -40.61 -33.37
CA PRO A 166 5.63 -40.04 -32.22
C PRO A 166 4.95 -40.38 -30.88
N LEU A 167 3.62 -40.54 -30.88
CA LEU A 167 2.86 -40.96 -29.70
C LEU A 167 3.04 -42.45 -29.40
N LEU A 168 3.24 -43.27 -30.42
CA LEU A 168 3.54 -44.70 -30.30
C LEU A 168 4.90 -44.87 -29.62
N TYR A 169 5.96 -44.24 -30.14
CA TYR A 169 7.28 -44.27 -29.51
C TYR A 169 7.25 -43.72 -28.07
N ARG A 170 6.55 -42.60 -27.83
CA ARG A 170 6.39 -42.03 -26.47
C ARG A 170 5.68 -42.98 -25.52
N TRP A 171 4.71 -43.75 -26.00
CA TRP A 171 4.04 -44.76 -25.18
C TRP A 171 4.93 -45.98 -24.95
N MET A 172 5.66 -46.45 -25.96
CA MET A 172 6.59 -47.58 -25.84
C MET A 172 7.70 -47.28 -24.83
N ASP A 173 8.28 -46.08 -24.91
CA ASP A 173 9.33 -45.61 -24.00
C ASP A 173 8.83 -45.47 -22.54
N ARG A 174 7.56 -45.14 -22.35
CA ARG A 174 6.93 -45.06 -21.02
C ARG A 174 6.38 -46.39 -20.52
N SER A 175 6.41 -47.45 -21.33
CA SER A 175 5.91 -48.76 -20.95
C SER A 175 7.00 -49.54 -20.23
N PRO A 176 6.80 -49.97 -18.98
CA PRO A 176 7.81 -50.74 -18.26
C PRO A 176 7.96 -52.18 -18.78
N GLU A 177 7.08 -52.62 -19.68
CA GLU A 177 7.04 -53.99 -20.24
C GLU A 177 7.97 -54.19 -21.43
N LEU A 178 8.43 -53.10 -22.04
CA LEU A 178 9.30 -53.12 -23.23
C LEU A 178 10.73 -52.80 -22.79
N LYS A 179 11.72 -53.25 -23.58
CA LYS A 179 13.11 -52.90 -23.29
C LYS A 179 13.38 -51.50 -23.86
N HIS A 180 14.26 -50.77 -23.19
CA HIS A 180 14.72 -49.45 -23.59
C HIS A 180 16.07 -49.59 -24.29
N PRO A 181 16.32 -48.94 -25.44
CA PRO A 181 15.44 -48.00 -26.16
C PRO A 181 14.31 -48.67 -26.94
N ALA A 182 13.12 -48.08 -26.92
CA ALA A 182 11.92 -48.62 -27.57
C ALA A 182 12.07 -48.73 -29.10
N ARG A 183 12.16 -49.96 -29.63
CA ARG A 183 12.15 -50.25 -31.07
C ARG A 183 10.86 -50.95 -31.48
N VAL A 184 10.29 -50.57 -32.63
CA VAL A 184 9.06 -51.18 -33.15
C VAL A 184 9.23 -52.67 -33.46
N ASP A 185 10.45 -53.10 -33.77
CA ASP A 185 10.79 -54.52 -33.95
C ASP A 185 10.56 -55.36 -32.70
N GLU A 186 10.68 -54.76 -31.50
CA GLU A 186 10.40 -55.48 -30.26
C GLU A 186 8.93 -55.83 -30.11
N LEU A 187 8.03 -55.14 -30.81
CA LEU A 187 6.61 -55.49 -30.78
C LEU A 187 6.35 -56.79 -31.53
N ASN A 188 7.21 -57.17 -32.49
CA ASN A 188 7.04 -58.37 -33.29
C ASN A 188 6.80 -59.60 -32.40
N SER A 189 5.64 -60.24 -32.61
CA SER A 189 5.22 -61.43 -31.87
C SER A 189 4.80 -62.48 -32.90
N PRO A 190 5.42 -63.68 -32.89
CA PRO A 190 5.14 -64.70 -33.88
C PRO A 190 3.67 -65.12 -33.79
N GLY A 191 2.90 -64.84 -34.85
CA GLY A 191 1.48 -65.18 -34.95
C GLY A 191 0.48 -64.01 -35.04
N GLU A 192 0.93 -62.75 -35.09
CA GLU A 192 0.04 -61.59 -35.30
C GLU A 192 0.36 -60.81 -36.60
N PRO A 193 -0.24 -61.16 -37.75
CA PRO A 193 0.05 -60.52 -39.04
C PRO A 193 -0.31 -59.02 -39.08
N GLN A 194 -1.18 -58.57 -38.19
CA GLN A 194 -1.56 -57.14 -38.09
C GLN A 194 -0.45 -56.27 -37.52
N LEU A 195 0.47 -56.88 -36.76
CA LEU A 195 1.60 -56.17 -36.16
C LEU A 195 2.73 -56.01 -37.18
N ASP A 196 2.93 -57.01 -38.05
CA ASP A 196 3.85 -56.93 -39.18
C ASP A 196 3.43 -55.83 -40.16
N VAL A 197 2.12 -55.70 -40.43
CA VAL A 197 1.58 -54.61 -41.25
C VAL A 197 1.80 -53.23 -40.60
N LEU A 198 1.71 -53.13 -39.27
CA LEU A 198 2.03 -51.90 -38.54
C LEU A 198 3.53 -51.57 -38.62
N ILE A 199 4.41 -52.55 -38.39
CA ILE A 199 5.86 -52.37 -38.45
C ILE A 199 6.28 -51.94 -39.85
N SER A 200 5.71 -52.59 -40.87
CA SER A 200 5.94 -52.27 -42.29
C SER A 200 5.45 -50.87 -42.64
N ALA A 201 4.27 -50.45 -42.13
CA ALA A 201 3.74 -49.10 -42.30
C ALA A 201 4.62 -48.03 -41.63
N VAL A 202 5.13 -48.31 -40.42
CA VAL A 202 6.07 -47.41 -39.72
C VAL A 202 7.40 -47.32 -40.48
N HIS A 203 7.94 -48.45 -40.96
CA HIS A 203 9.16 -48.45 -41.77
C HIS A 203 8.95 -47.70 -43.10
N GLY A 204 7.80 -47.91 -43.76
CA GLY A 204 7.38 -47.19 -44.96
C GLY A 204 7.33 -45.67 -44.75
N HIS A 205 6.85 -45.23 -43.58
CA HIS A 205 6.85 -43.81 -43.22
C HIS A 205 8.26 -43.21 -43.10
N TYR A 206 9.21 -43.96 -42.52
CA TYR A 206 10.60 -43.51 -42.40
C TYR A 206 11.39 -43.63 -43.72
N SER A 207 10.96 -44.49 -44.63
CA SER A 207 11.56 -44.66 -45.97
C SER A 207 10.88 -43.80 -47.05
N ASP A 208 10.13 -42.76 -46.66
CA ASP A 208 9.40 -41.82 -47.53
C ASP A 208 8.42 -42.48 -48.54
N GLN A 209 7.97 -43.70 -48.23
CA GLN A 209 6.92 -44.39 -48.98
C GLN A 209 5.55 -43.94 -48.42
N LEU A 210 4.88 -43.07 -49.17
CA LEU A 210 3.55 -42.53 -48.82
C LEU A 210 2.46 -43.62 -48.80
N GLU A 211 2.22 -44.14 -47.60
CA GLU A 211 1.02 -44.79 -47.04
C GLU A 211 -0.19 -45.00 -47.98
N THR A 212 -0.29 -46.24 -48.45
CA THR A 212 -1.47 -47.13 -48.37
C THR A 212 -2.40 -46.82 -47.18
N ARG A 213 -3.73 -46.91 -47.38
CA ARG A 213 -4.74 -46.79 -46.31
C ARG A 213 -4.44 -47.76 -45.14
N PHE A 214 -3.86 -47.26 -44.05
CA PHE A 214 -3.58 -48.05 -42.84
C PHE A 214 -4.78 -48.07 -41.87
N ASP A 215 -5.33 -49.25 -41.62
CA ASP A 215 -6.45 -49.47 -40.67
C ASP A 215 -5.96 -49.59 -39.22
N TRP A 216 -5.77 -48.44 -38.53
CA TRP A 216 -5.29 -48.41 -37.14
C TRP A 216 -6.13 -49.24 -36.15
N ARG A 217 -7.44 -49.36 -36.37
CA ARG A 217 -8.33 -50.09 -35.44
C ARG A 217 -7.98 -51.57 -35.31
N LYS A 218 -7.42 -52.17 -36.36
CA LYS A 218 -7.02 -53.59 -36.37
C LYS A 218 -5.73 -53.74 -35.55
N SER A 219 -4.71 -52.94 -35.86
CA SER A 219 -3.42 -52.95 -35.16
C SER A 219 -3.51 -52.58 -33.67
N GLU A 220 -4.48 -51.76 -33.25
CA GLU A 220 -4.70 -51.44 -31.82
C GLU A 220 -5.02 -52.69 -30.98
N LYS A 221 -5.80 -53.64 -31.52
CA LYS A 221 -6.17 -54.86 -30.80
C LYS A 221 -4.98 -55.81 -30.67
N ALA A 222 -4.19 -55.96 -31.74
CA ALA A 222 -2.95 -56.73 -31.76
C ALA A 222 -1.94 -56.16 -30.74
N LEU A 223 -1.73 -54.85 -30.75
CA LEU A 223 -0.82 -54.17 -29.81
C LEU A 223 -1.20 -54.40 -28.34
N ASN A 224 -2.49 -54.33 -28.00
CA ASN A 224 -2.98 -54.65 -26.65
C ASN A 224 -2.74 -56.11 -26.26
N ARG A 225 -2.87 -57.05 -27.20
CA ARG A 225 -2.64 -58.48 -26.95
C ARG A 225 -1.17 -58.78 -26.73
N ALA A 226 -0.29 -58.26 -27.59
CA ALA A 226 1.16 -58.39 -27.44
C ALA A 226 1.65 -57.86 -26.08
N ILE A 227 1.17 -56.68 -25.65
CA ILE A 227 1.55 -56.14 -24.32
C ILE A 227 0.98 -56.96 -23.17
N LYS A 228 -0.28 -57.44 -23.26
CA LYS A 228 -0.85 -58.31 -22.23
C LYS A 228 -0.06 -59.62 -22.11
N GLN A 229 0.36 -60.20 -23.23
CA GLN A 229 1.20 -61.40 -23.24
C GLN A 229 2.57 -61.13 -22.59
N LYS A 230 3.25 -60.04 -22.97
CA LYS A 230 4.53 -59.64 -22.36
C LYS A 230 4.41 -59.37 -20.86
N ARG A 231 3.35 -58.68 -20.42
CA ARG A 231 3.05 -58.47 -19.00
C ARG A 231 2.82 -59.78 -18.26
N LYS A 232 2.09 -60.73 -18.87
CA LYS A 232 1.87 -62.06 -18.29
C LYS A 232 3.19 -62.83 -18.15
N LEU A 233 4.05 -62.79 -19.16
CA LEU A 233 5.38 -63.41 -19.15
C LEU A 233 6.30 -62.79 -18.09
N ARG A 234 6.27 -61.46 -17.92
CA ARG A 234 7.02 -60.77 -16.87
C ARG A 234 6.51 -61.11 -15.48
N ASN A 235 5.19 -61.10 -15.28
CA ASN A 235 4.58 -61.48 -14.00
C ASN A 235 4.83 -62.95 -13.65
N SER A 236 4.94 -63.85 -14.64
CA SER A 236 5.36 -65.25 -14.39
C SER A 236 6.83 -65.38 -14.05
N LYS A 237 7.68 -64.45 -14.53
CA LYS A 237 9.08 -64.30 -14.08
C LYS A 237 9.10 -63.50 -12.78
N SER A 238 8.59 -64.11 -11.71
CA SER A 238 8.63 -63.52 -10.37
C SER A 238 10.08 -63.15 -9.98
N PRO A 239 10.34 -61.95 -9.42
CA PRO A 239 11.66 -61.51 -8.97
C PRO A 239 12.05 -62.08 -7.58
N LEU A 240 11.26 -63.01 -7.02
CA LEU A 240 11.55 -63.59 -5.73
C LEU A 240 12.46 -64.82 -5.91
N PRO A 241 13.66 -64.85 -5.31
CA PRO A 241 14.45 -66.08 -5.26
C PRO A 241 13.60 -67.20 -4.63
N PRO A 242 13.74 -68.47 -5.06
CA PRO A 242 12.98 -69.56 -4.49
C PRO A 242 13.20 -69.56 -2.98
N LEU A 243 12.11 -69.46 -2.22
CA LEU A 243 12.14 -69.54 -0.77
C LEU A 243 12.74 -70.90 -0.42
N ASN A 244 13.99 -70.88 0.05
CA ASN A 244 14.76 -72.07 0.34
C ASN A 244 13.92 -72.99 1.25
N LYS A 245 13.60 -74.19 0.78
CA LYS A 245 13.07 -75.25 1.62
C LYS A 245 14.24 -76.16 1.99
N TYR A 246 14.30 -76.45 3.29
CA TYR A 246 15.20 -77.37 4.02
C TYR A 246 16.51 -76.75 4.51
#